data_AF-A0A849QN72-F1
#
_entry.id   AF-A0A849QN72-F1
#
_cell.length_a   1.000
_cell.length_b   1.000
_cell.length_c   1.000
_cell.angle_alpha   90.00
_cell.angle_beta   90.00
_cell.angle_gamma   90.00
#
_symmetry.space_group_name_H-M   'P 1'
#
loop_
_entity.id
_entity.type
_entity.pdbx_description
1 polymer ?
#
loop_
_entity_poly.entity_id
_entity_poly.type
_entity_poly.pdbx_seq_one_letter_code
_entity_poly.pdbx_strand_id
1 'polypeptide(L)'
;MSKYFDMVRIYNILEKDTNDLGSIIHFDERNLDTFGIRVYNLFFMSCNLFELAAKEIFKRSSGNTESDMGDWKLDLIICQYSKVELTFEPMGFNFKPMEALGSAKIDDRKLTWWQNYNSVKHNLSHIDKATLRNLIYALSSAGLLTSHIVHPDGMCGVNRSILFDGLYIPDVR
;
A
#
# COMPACT_ATOMS: atom_id res chain seq x y z
N MET A 1 12.66 -1.78 -18.18
CA MET A 1 12.61 -3.17 -17.68
C MET A 1 13.00 -3.25 -16.20
N SER A 2 14.21 -2.85 -15.75
CA SER A 2 14.65 -2.92 -14.33
C SER A 2 13.66 -2.40 -13.28
N LYS A 3 13.12 -1.18 -13.43
CA LYS A 3 12.33 -0.49 -12.40
C LYS A 3 11.10 -1.28 -11.90
N TYR A 4 10.35 -1.95 -12.79
CA TYR A 4 9.12 -2.65 -12.40
C TYR A 4 9.43 -3.96 -11.67
N PHE A 5 10.46 -4.69 -12.11
CA PHE A 5 11.00 -5.83 -11.39
C PHE A 5 11.45 -5.42 -9.97
N ASP A 6 12.12 -4.27 -9.85
CA ASP A 6 12.53 -3.73 -8.54
C ASP A 6 11.32 -3.43 -7.65
N MET A 7 10.24 -2.84 -8.18
CA MET A 7 9.01 -2.60 -7.40
C MET A 7 8.39 -3.90 -6.87
N VAL A 8 8.27 -4.93 -7.72
CA VAL A 8 7.70 -6.22 -7.31
C VAL A 8 8.59 -6.89 -6.27
N ARG A 9 9.91 -6.85 -6.46
CA ARG A 9 10.87 -7.38 -5.49
C ARG A 9 10.77 -6.67 -4.15
N ILE A 10 10.65 -5.34 -4.15
CA ILE A 10 10.47 -4.54 -2.93
C ILE A 10 9.15 -4.93 -2.26
N TYR A 11 8.05 -5.04 -3.01
CA TYR A 11 6.77 -5.48 -2.46
C TYR A 11 6.88 -6.85 -1.76
N ASN A 12 7.47 -7.84 -2.43
CA ASN A 12 7.62 -9.19 -1.88
C ASN A 12 8.46 -9.21 -0.59
N ILE A 13 9.51 -8.39 -0.51
CA ILE A 13 10.32 -8.22 0.71
C ILE A 13 9.47 -7.60 1.83
N LEU A 14 8.75 -6.51 1.54
CA LEU A 14 7.91 -5.83 2.53
C LEU A 14 6.79 -6.72 3.06
N GLU A 15 6.17 -7.51 2.18
CA GLU A 15 5.13 -8.46 2.53
C GLU A 15 5.68 -9.57 3.44
N LYS A 16 6.80 -10.18 3.05
CA LYS A 16 7.47 -11.19 3.87
C LYS A 16 7.85 -10.63 5.24
N ASP A 17 8.50 -9.48 5.30
CA ASP A 17 8.98 -8.88 6.54
C ASP A 17 7.83 -8.44 7.46
N THR A 18 6.68 -8.06 6.86
CA THR A 18 5.44 -7.79 7.58
C THR A 18 4.86 -9.09 8.14
N ASN A 19 4.82 -10.17 7.37
CA ASN A 19 4.38 -11.48 7.87
C ASN A 19 5.26 -11.97 9.04
N ASP A 20 6.58 -11.72 8.96
CA ASP A 20 7.53 -12.05 10.02
C ASP A 20 7.27 -11.23 11.32
N LEU A 21 6.51 -10.13 11.28
CA LEU A 21 6.07 -9.44 12.50
C LEU A 21 5.13 -10.30 13.35
N GLY A 22 4.41 -11.26 12.76
CA GLY A 22 3.49 -12.15 13.48
C GLY A 22 4.16 -12.96 14.60
N SER A 23 5.49 -13.14 14.52
CA SER A 23 6.30 -13.78 15.55
C SER A 23 6.58 -12.91 16.79
N ILE A 24 6.35 -11.59 16.67
CA ILE A 24 6.61 -10.59 17.73
C ILE A 24 5.33 -9.92 18.18
N ILE A 25 4.46 -9.57 17.23
CA ILE A 25 3.16 -8.94 17.45
C ILE A 25 2.13 -9.92 16.94
N HIS A 26 1.37 -10.54 17.84
CA HIS A 26 0.29 -11.42 17.45
C HIS A 26 -0.75 -10.63 16.63
N PHE A 27 -1.07 -11.10 15.43
CA PHE A 27 -2.08 -10.48 14.58
C PHE A 27 -3.47 -10.69 15.17
N ASP A 28 -3.98 -9.64 15.80
CA ASP A 28 -5.25 -9.60 16.50
C ASP A 28 -5.73 -8.14 16.52
N GLU A 29 -7.05 -7.92 16.53
CA GLU A 29 -7.64 -6.59 16.51
C GLU A 29 -7.12 -5.69 17.66
N ARG A 30 -6.86 -6.29 18.83
CA ARG A 30 -6.32 -5.59 20.01
C ARG A 30 -4.92 -5.03 19.78
N ASN A 31 -4.17 -5.59 18.82
CA ASN A 31 -2.81 -5.19 18.53
C ASN A 31 -2.69 -4.28 17.30
N LEU A 32 -3.79 -3.95 16.62
CA LEU A 32 -3.75 -3.12 15.41
C LEU A 32 -3.17 -1.72 15.62
N ASP A 33 -3.29 -1.18 16.83
CA ASP A 33 -2.72 0.12 17.19
C ASP A 33 -1.30 0.01 17.77
N THR A 34 -0.71 -1.19 17.78
CA THR A 34 0.69 -1.40 18.14
C THR A 34 1.59 -0.68 17.15
N PHE A 35 2.55 0.07 17.68
CA PHE A 35 3.60 0.74 16.92
C PHE A 35 4.97 0.38 17.49
N GLY A 36 6.01 0.66 16.72
CA GLY A 36 7.40 0.41 17.10
C GLY A 36 8.31 0.59 15.91
N ILE A 37 9.62 0.54 16.13
CA ILE A 37 10.62 0.87 15.09
C ILE A 37 10.46 -0.05 13.86
N ARG A 38 10.20 -1.34 14.06
CA ARG A 38 10.01 -2.30 12.95
C ARG A 38 8.74 -2.00 12.15
N VAL A 39 7.63 -1.70 12.83
CA VAL A 39 6.36 -1.31 12.19
C VAL A 39 6.53 -0.01 11.43
N TYR A 40 7.19 0.99 12.03
CA TYR A 40 7.49 2.27 11.42
C TYR A 40 8.29 2.12 10.12
N ASN A 41 9.38 1.35 10.13
CA ASN A 41 10.21 1.17 8.94
C ASN A 41 9.42 0.54 7.79
N LEU A 42 8.68 -0.54 8.08
CA LEU A 42 7.85 -1.22 7.07
C LEU A 42 6.73 -0.31 6.56
N PHE A 43 6.08 0.46 7.44
CA PHE A 43 5.03 1.40 7.07
C PHE A 43 5.57 2.51 6.17
N PHE A 44 6.71 3.09 6.53
CA PHE A 44 7.37 4.14 5.76
C PHE A 44 7.79 3.65 4.37
N MET A 45 8.40 2.46 4.29
CA MET A 45 8.78 1.86 3.00
C MET A 45 7.57 1.50 2.14
N SER A 46 6.48 1.02 2.75
CA SER A 46 5.22 0.73 2.04
C SER A 46 4.60 2.00 1.45
N CYS A 47 4.59 3.11 2.20
CA CYS A 47 4.11 4.39 1.71
C CYS A 47 4.98 4.95 0.57
N ASN A 48 6.31 4.79 0.65
CA ASN A 48 7.21 5.19 -0.44
C ASN A 48 7.00 4.34 -1.71
N LEU A 49 6.76 3.04 -1.57
CA LEU A 49 6.43 2.17 -2.70
C LEU A 49 5.09 2.57 -3.32
N PHE A 50 4.07 2.84 -2.50
CA PHE A 50 2.80 3.39 -2.97
C PHE A 50 2.99 4.69 -3.74
N GLU A 51 3.74 5.65 -3.21
CA GLU A 51 4.04 6.92 -3.88
C GLU A 51 4.73 6.71 -5.23
N LEU A 52 5.73 5.82 -5.28
CA LEU A 52 6.43 5.50 -6.51
C LEU A 52 5.50 4.88 -7.57
N ALA A 53 4.59 3.99 -7.13
CA ALA A 53 3.61 3.36 -7.98
C ALA A 53 2.56 4.36 -8.48
N ALA A 54 1.98 5.17 -7.58
CA ALA A 54 1.01 6.20 -7.91
C ALA A 54 1.57 7.21 -8.93
N LYS A 55 2.82 7.67 -8.74
CA LYS A 55 3.51 8.54 -9.71
C LYS A 55 3.64 7.91 -11.09
N GLU A 56 3.93 6.61 -11.16
CA GLU A 56 4.04 5.90 -12.44
C GLU A 56 2.68 5.77 -13.14
N ILE A 57 1.63 5.43 -12.40
CA ILE A 57 0.27 5.37 -12.94
C ILE A 57 -0.16 6.74 -13.45
N PHE A 58 0.01 7.78 -12.63
CA PHE A 58 -0.35 9.15 -12.99
C PHE A 58 0.44 9.66 -14.19
N LYS A 59 1.73 9.33 -14.28
CA LYS A 59 2.55 9.67 -15.44
C LYS A 59 2.02 9.05 -16.73
N ARG A 60 1.54 7.80 -16.67
CA ARG A 60 0.94 7.11 -17.81
C ARG A 60 -0.42 7.68 -18.21
N SER A 61 -1.22 8.14 -17.24
CA SER A 61 -2.55 8.69 -17.50
C SER A 61 -2.54 10.15 -17.96
N SER A 62 -1.67 10.99 -17.39
CA SER A 62 -1.64 12.44 -17.62
C SER A 62 -0.50 12.93 -18.52
N GLY A 63 0.57 12.13 -18.65
CA GLY A 63 1.83 12.56 -19.28
C GLY A 63 2.75 13.41 -18.39
N ASN A 64 2.29 13.83 -17.20
CA ASN A 64 3.07 14.64 -16.27
C ASN A 64 4.01 13.77 -15.41
N THR A 65 5.23 14.25 -15.19
CA THR A 65 6.24 13.51 -14.40
C THR A 65 6.20 13.83 -12.91
N GLU A 66 5.63 14.98 -12.54
CA GLU A 66 5.47 15.42 -11.17
C GLU A 66 4.00 15.26 -10.75
N SER A 67 3.79 14.75 -9.55
CA SER A 67 2.47 14.61 -8.95
C SER A 67 2.57 14.36 -7.45
N ASP A 68 1.48 14.62 -6.76
CA ASP A 68 1.29 14.34 -5.35
C ASP A 68 -0.08 13.71 -5.05
N MET A 69 -0.37 13.52 -3.76
CA MET A 69 -1.65 12.96 -3.31
C MET A 69 -2.87 13.79 -3.74
N GLY A 70 -2.71 15.10 -3.91
CA GLY A 70 -3.74 16.00 -4.43
C GLY A 70 -4.13 15.66 -5.87
N ASP A 71 -3.17 15.23 -6.69
CA ASP A 71 -3.40 14.73 -8.04
C ASP A 71 -3.94 13.29 -8.02
N TRP A 72 -3.33 12.40 -7.25
CA TRP A 72 -3.67 10.97 -7.25
C TRP A 72 -5.10 10.69 -6.76
N LYS A 73 -5.64 11.52 -5.86
CA LYS A 73 -7.03 11.40 -5.40
C LYS A 73 -8.06 11.83 -6.46
N LEU A 74 -7.61 12.39 -7.58
CA LEU A 74 -8.43 12.78 -8.74
C LEU A 74 -8.23 11.81 -9.92
N ASP A 75 -7.13 11.08 -9.95
CA ASP A 75 -6.83 10.11 -11.00
C ASP A 75 -7.82 8.92 -10.98
N LEU A 76 -8.50 8.70 -12.11
CA LEU A 76 -9.54 7.68 -12.23
C LEU A 76 -9.00 6.25 -12.11
N ILE A 77 -7.76 6.00 -12.56
CA ILE A 77 -7.13 4.68 -12.50
C ILE A 77 -6.77 4.35 -11.06
N ILE A 78 -6.26 5.32 -10.29
CA ILE A 78 -5.96 5.12 -8.87
C ILE A 78 -7.27 5.01 -8.07
N CYS A 79 -8.26 5.87 -8.34
CA CYS A 79 -9.52 5.89 -7.60
C CYS A 79 -10.37 4.62 -7.80
N GLN A 80 -10.20 3.86 -8.88
CA GLN A 80 -10.94 2.60 -9.08
C GLN A 80 -10.67 1.58 -7.95
N TYR A 81 -9.48 1.65 -7.33
CA TYR A 81 -9.09 0.77 -6.22
C TYR A 81 -9.81 1.08 -4.90
N SER A 82 -10.59 2.17 -4.82
CA SER A 82 -11.45 2.46 -3.67
C SER A 82 -12.51 1.39 -3.41
N LYS A 83 -12.89 0.62 -4.42
CA LYS A 83 -13.91 -0.43 -4.33
C LYS A 83 -13.32 -1.81 -4.04
N VAL A 84 -12.00 -1.97 -4.09
CA VAL A 84 -11.34 -3.26 -3.93
C VAL A 84 -11.32 -3.61 -2.44
N GLU A 85 -11.98 -4.71 -2.11
CA GLU A 85 -11.96 -5.34 -0.80
C GLU A 85 -10.93 -6.46 -0.79
N LEU A 86 -10.15 -6.53 0.29
CA LEU A 86 -9.14 -7.54 0.54
C LEU A 86 -9.40 -8.18 1.90
N THR A 87 -8.93 -9.42 2.08
CA THR A 87 -8.91 -10.09 3.39
C THR A 87 -7.50 -10.10 3.92
N PHE A 88 -7.26 -9.61 5.13
CA PHE A 88 -5.97 -9.84 5.80
C PHE A 88 -5.97 -11.26 6.37
N GLU A 89 -5.38 -12.19 5.64
CA GLU A 89 -5.40 -13.64 5.89
C GLU A 89 -5.05 -14.01 7.35
N PRO A 90 -4.03 -13.41 7.99
CA PRO A 90 -3.68 -13.80 9.37
C PRO A 90 -4.77 -13.55 10.42
N MET A 91 -5.76 -12.70 10.12
CA MET A 91 -6.86 -12.37 11.03
C MET A 91 -8.25 -12.68 10.43
N GLY A 92 -8.33 -12.94 9.13
CA GLY A 92 -9.59 -13.18 8.42
C GLY A 92 -10.52 -11.97 8.34
N PHE A 93 -10.03 -10.73 8.55
CA PHE A 93 -10.87 -9.54 8.46
C PHE A 93 -10.82 -8.91 7.07
N ASN A 94 -11.99 -8.47 6.59
CA ASN A 94 -12.16 -7.79 5.32
C ASN A 94 -11.99 -6.28 5.48
N PHE A 95 -11.35 -5.64 4.51
CA PHE A 95 -11.16 -4.20 4.49
C PHE A 95 -10.92 -3.66 3.09
N LYS A 96 -11.10 -2.36 2.92
CA LYS A 96 -10.85 -1.64 1.67
C LYS A 96 -9.75 -0.61 1.89
N PRO A 97 -8.50 -0.89 1.49
CA PRO A 97 -7.35 -0.07 1.87
C PRO A 97 -7.40 1.37 1.32
N MET A 98 -8.13 1.57 0.22
CA MET A 98 -8.22 2.83 -0.51
C MET A 98 -9.65 3.41 -0.55
N GLU A 99 -10.56 2.94 0.32
CA GLU A 99 -11.99 3.28 0.29
C GLU A 99 -12.27 4.79 0.23
N ALA A 100 -11.52 5.58 1.01
CA ALA A 100 -11.74 7.02 1.09
C ALA A 100 -11.65 7.72 -0.27
N LEU A 101 -10.86 7.19 -1.23
CA LEU A 101 -10.76 7.76 -2.58
C LEU A 101 -12.06 7.66 -3.38
N GLY A 102 -12.99 6.81 -2.96
CA GLY A 102 -14.31 6.65 -3.56
C GLY A 102 -15.33 7.70 -3.10
N SER A 103 -14.98 8.60 -2.18
CA SER A 103 -15.92 9.62 -1.69
C SER A 103 -16.40 10.55 -2.80
N ALA A 104 -17.69 10.89 -2.75
CA ALA A 104 -18.33 11.84 -3.65
C ALA A 104 -17.75 13.25 -3.51
N LYS A 105 -17.33 13.64 -2.30
CA LYS A 105 -16.65 14.92 -2.04
C LYS A 105 -15.14 14.73 -2.13
N ILE A 106 -14.49 15.46 -3.02
CA ILE A 106 -13.03 15.39 -3.23
C ILE A 106 -12.25 15.71 -1.94
N ASP A 107 -12.78 16.60 -1.09
CA ASP A 107 -12.14 16.97 0.19
C ASP A 107 -12.20 15.85 1.24
N ASP A 108 -13.07 14.87 1.05
CA ASP A 108 -13.20 13.70 1.92
C ASP A 108 -12.34 12.53 1.44
N ARG A 109 -11.69 12.65 0.27
CA ARG A 109 -10.76 11.64 -0.27
C ARG A 109 -9.42 11.64 0.44
N LYS A 110 -9.45 11.33 1.73
CA LYS A 110 -8.32 11.38 2.66
C LYS A 110 -8.04 9.99 3.20
N LEU A 111 -6.93 9.40 2.79
CA LEU A 111 -6.46 8.13 3.34
C LEU A 111 -5.81 8.38 4.70
N THR A 112 -6.40 7.83 5.76
CA THR A 112 -5.90 8.00 7.14
C THR A 112 -4.44 7.58 7.26
N TRP A 113 -4.07 6.43 6.68
CA TRP A 113 -2.70 5.95 6.68
C TRP A 113 -1.74 6.90 5.96
N TRP A 114 -2.16 7.56 4.86
CA TRP A 114 -1.33 8.56 4.17
C TRP A 114 -1.13 9.83 5.00
N GLN A 115 -2.17 10.31 5.68
CA GLN A 115 -2.08 11.45 6.59
C GLN A 115 -1.15 11.16 7.79
N ASN A 116 -1.20 9.94 8.30
CA ASN A 116 -0.33 9.46 9.36
C ASN A 116 1.11 9.35 8.87
N TYR A 117 1.34 8.80 7.67
CA TYR A 117 2.66 8.79 7.03
C TYR A 117 3.26 10.19 6.94
N ASN A 118 2.52 11.18 6.41
CA ASN A 118 3.01 12.56 6.34
C ASN A 118 3.29 13.14 7.73
N SER A 119 2.46 12.85 8.73
CA SER A 119 2.69 13.28 10.11
C SER A 119 4.02 12.77 10.66
N VAL A 120 4.37 11.50 10.42
CA VAL A 120 5.62 10.89 10.91
C VAL A 120 6.81 11.33 10.06
N LYS A 121 6.66 11.43 8.74
CA LYS A 121 7.67 11.91 7.79
C LYS A 121 8.20 13.30 8.16
N HIS A 122 7.32 14.18 8.63
CA HIS A 122 7.69 15.54 9.02
C HIS A 122 8.08 15.67 10.50
N ASN A 123 7.60 14.80 11.38
CA ASN A 123 7.92 14.83 12.79
C ASN A 123 7.92 13.42 13.41
N LEU A 124 9.11 12.92 13.76
CA LEU A 124 9.28 11.60 14.35
C LEU A 124 8.65 11.47 15.75
N SER A 125 8.31 12.58 16.43
CA SER A 125 7.56 12.51 17.68
C SER A 125 6.15 11.92 17.50
N HIS A 126 5.68 11.79 16.26
CA HIS A 126 4.41 11.14 15.90
C HIS A 126 4.57 9.66 15.50
N ILE A 127 5.65 8.99 15.91
CA ILE A 127 5.90 7.58 15.60
C ILE A 127 4.76 6.65 16.04
N ASP A 128 3.98 7.05 17.05
CA ASP A 128 2.75 6.38 17.50
C ASP A 128 1.70 6.22 16.38
N LYS A 129 1.73 7.10 15.36
CA LYS A 129 0.86 6.99 14.18
C LYS A 129 1.29 5.91 13.20
N ALA A 130 2.52 5.39 13.32
CA ALA A 130 3.01 4.29 12.50
C ALA A 130 2.59 2.93 13.09
N THR A 131 1.27 2.71 13.13
CA THR A 131 0.65 1.51 13.70
C THR A 131 0.63 0.34 12.73
N LEU A 132 0.46 -0.88 13.26
CA LEU A 132 0.28 -2.10 12.47
C LEU A 132 -0.89 -1.96 11.49
N ARG A 133 -1.99 -1.32 11.91
CA ARG A 133 -3.14 -1.00 11.05
C ARG A 133 -2.71 -0.17 9.84
N ASN A 134 -1.98 0.92 10.07
CA ASN A 134 -1.56 1.80 8.97
C ASN A 134 -0.54 1.11 8.06
N LEU A 135 0.32 0.24 8.60
CA LEU A 135 1.18 -0.64 7.81
C LEU A 135 0.34 -1.55 6.89
N ILE A 136 -0.63 -2.27 7.42
CA ILE A 136 -1.50 -3.19 6.65
C ILE A 136 -2.18 -2.46 5.49
N TYR A 137 -2.75 -1.28 5.75
CA TYR A 137 -3.43 -0.47 4.73
C TYR A 137 -2.46 0.10 3.69
N ALA A 138 -1.29 0.59 4.10
CA ALA A 138 -0.30 1.13 3.19
C ALA A 138 0.31 0.04 2.30
N LEU A 139 0.66 -1.11 2.89
CA LEU A 139 1.25 -2.25 2.16
C LEU A 139 0.28 -2.81 1.13
N SER A 140 -0.97 -3.07 1.51
CA SER A 140 -1.99 -3.55 0.57
C SER A 140 -2.30 -2.54 -0.53
N SER A 141 -2.36 -1.24 -0.21
CA SER A 141 -2.49 -0.18 -1.22
C SER A 141 -1.31 -0.17 -2.20
N ALA A 142 -0.08 -0.29 -1.69
CA ALA A 142 1.12 -0.39 -2.52
C ALA A 142 1.05 -1.61 -3.44
N GLY A 143 0.64 -2.77 -2.91
CA GLY A 143 0.45 -4.00 -3.68
C GLY A 143 -0.54 -3.86 -4.82
N LEU A 144 -1.70 -3.23 -4.58
CA LEU A 144 -2.70 -2.98 -5.62
C LEU A 144 -2.14 -2.13 -6.78
N LEU A 145 -1.43 -1.05 -6.45
CA LEU A 145 -0.84 -0.17 -7.48
C LEU A 145 0.37 -0.82 -8.18
N THR A 146 1.21 -1.55 -7.44
CA THR A 146 2.33 -2.30 -8.04
C THR A 146 1.79 -3.37 -9.01
N SER A 147 0.77 -4.12 -8.60
CA SER A 147 0.08 -5.08 -9.47
C SER A 147 -0.41 -4.43 -10.77
N HIS A 148 -1.06 -3.27 -10.67
CA HIS A 148 -1.56 -2.49 -11.81
C HIS A 148 -0.45 -2.18 -12.83
N ILE A 149 0.70 -1.70 -12.35
CA ILE A 149 1.77 -1.18 -13.19
C ILE A 149 2.48 -2.29 -13.96
N VAL A 150 2.50 -3.51 -13.39
CA VAL A 150 3.22 -4.67 -13.94
C VAL A 150 2.30 -5.56 -14.79
N HIS A 151 0.99 -5.52 -14.58
CA HIS A 151 0.00 -6.18 -15.45
C HIS A 151 -0.06 -5.76 -16.96
N PRO A 152 0.54 -4.67 -17.46
CA PRO A 152 0.56 -4.37 -18.90
C PRO A 152 1.63 -5.11 -19.72
N ASP A 153 2.70 -5.63 -19.10
CA ASP A 153 3.93 -6.01 -19.81
C ASP A 153 4.25 -7.53 -19.78
N GLY A 154 3.26 -8.40 -20.02
CA GLY A 154 3.53 -9.80 -20.37
C GLY A 154 4.27 -10.64 -19.32
N MET A 155 4.20 -10.26 -18.04
CA MET A 155 4.79 -11.04 -16.94
C MET A 155 4.06 -12.37 -16.80
N CYS A 156 4.84 -13.46 -16.78
CA CYS A 156 4.34 -14.82 -16.81
C CYS A 156 4.16 -15.33 -15.38
N GLY A 157 2.94 -15.77 -15.03
CA GLY A 157 2.62 -16.26 -13.69
C GLY A 157 2.19 -15.15 -12.73
N VAL A 158 1.15 -15.45 -11.96
CA VAL A 158 0.59 -14.55 -10.96
C VAL A 158 0.66 -15.27 -9.62
N ASN A 159 1.40 -14.71 -8.66
CA ASN A 159 1.45 -15.21 -7.30
C ASN A 159 0.37 -14.52 -6.47
N ARG A 160 -0.36 -15.32 -5.69
CA ARG A 160 -1.25 -14.78 -4.66
C ARG A 160 -0.37 -14.19 -3.54
N SER A 161 -0.76 -13.01 -3.06
CA SER A 161 -0.17 -12.42 -1.85
C SER A 161 -0.25 -13.41 -0.69
N ILE A 162 0.80 -13.44 0.15
CA ILE A 162 0.79 -14.30 1.36
C ILE A 162 -0.02 -13.69 2.52
N LEU A 163 -0.29 -12.38 2.48
CA LEU A 163 -0.98 -11.65 3.55
C LEU A 163 -2.41 -11.21 3.17
N PHE A 164 -2.67 -11.00 1.89
CA PHE A 164 -3.89 -10.35 1.40
C PHE A 164 -4.61 -11.22 0.39
N ASP A 165 -5.72 -11.82 0.79
CA ASP A 165 -6.62 -12.45 -0.17
C ASP A 165 -7.21 -11.38 -1.11
N GLY A 166 -7.38 -11.75 -2.38
CA GLY A 166 -7.80 -10.84 -3.45
C GLY A 166 -6.68 -10.00 -4.06
N LEU A 167 -5.45 -10.09 -3.55
CA LEU A 167 -4.28 -9.44 -4.13
C LEU A 167 -3.37 -10.44 -4.88
N TYR A 168 -3.02 -10.03 -6.09
CA TYR A 168 -2.26 -10.82 -7.04
C TYR A 168 -1.06 -10.00 -7.53
N ILE A 169 0.13 -10.55 -7.37
CA ILE A 169 1.39 -9.88 -7.73
C ILE A 169 2.12 -10.76 -8.76
N PRO A 170 2.56 -10.19 -9.89
CA PRO A 170 3.31 -10.94 -10.89
C PRO A 170 4.57 -11.59 -10.31
N ASP A 171 4.91 -12.80 -10.78
CA ASP A 171 6.13 -13.48 -10.35
C ASP A 171 7.38 -12.86 -11.01
N VAL A 172 8.50 -12.85 -10.27
CA VAL A 172 9.78 -12.25 -10.66
C VAL A 172 10.83 -13.34 -10.97
N ARG A 173 10.40 -14.60 -11.16
CA ARG A 173 11.29 -15.75 -11.40
C ARG A 173 12.22 -15.58 -12.60
#